data_AF-A0AAP1NXU3-F1
#
_entry.id   AF-A0AAP1NXU3-F1
#
_cell.length_a   1.000
_cell.length_b   1.000
_cell.length_c   1.000
_cell.angle_alpha   90.00
_cell.angle_beta   90.00
_cell.angle_gamma   90.00
#
_symmetry.space_group_name_H-M   'P 1'
#
loop_
_entity.id
_entity.type
_entity.pdbx_description
1 polymer ?
#
loop_
_entity_poly.entity_id
_entity_poly.type
_entity_poly.pdbx_seq_one_letter_code
_entity_poly.pdbx_strand_id
1 'polypeptide(L)'
;MKKAFSLIGSDYIRCAIFFVIAFYAVTADPSGRFHLHWTLTNLYLTSAYFFGHPLLMCLLPRLAHNPFRMTSVASRALNDATGQHQTITQIYHNAVNPVSSRDMLLSQNEYRDDMISISVSFVIHGCLLLLSWPLIGIILLGRGGKALIRRLIIHFTR
;
A
#
# COMPACT_ATOMS: atom_id res chain seq x y z
N MET A 1 -16.49 -13.35 0.45
CA MET A 1 -16.35 -12.71 -0.89
C MET A 1 -16.62 -11.20 -0.89
N LYS A 2 -17.75 -10.69 -0.35
CA LYS A 2 -18.07 -9.25 -0.33
C LYS A 2 -16.99 -8.34 0.29
N LYS A 3 -16.37 -8.77 1.40
CA LYS A 3 -15.27 -8.01 2.06
C LYS A 3 -14.01 -7.90 1.18
N ALA A 4 -13.64 -8.97 0.48
CA ALA A 4 -12.47 -8.98 -0.40
C ALA A 4 -12.70 -8.08 -1.63
N PHE A 5 -13.89 -8.11 -2.23
CA PHE A 5 -14.26 -7.21 -3.32
C PHE A 5 -14.28 -5.74 -2.90
N SER A 6 -14.80 -5.45 -1.71
CA SER A 6 -14.78 -4.09 -1.16
C SER A 6 -13.36 -3.59 -0.89
N LEU A 7 -12.48 -4.45 -0.35
CA LEU A 7 -11.06 -4.14 -0.16
C LEU A 7 -10.34 -3.89 -1.48
N ILE A 8 -10.54 -4.75 -2.48
CA ILE A 8 -9.96 -4.59 -3.82
C ILE A 8 -10.49 -3.32 -4.51
N GLY A 9 -11.78 -3.01 -4.37
CA GLY A 9 -12.38 -1.80 -4.93
C GLY A 9 -11.85 -0.53 -4.27
N SER A 10 -11.70 -0.51 -2.94
CA SER A 10 -11.10 0.61 -2.22
C SER A 10 -9.64 0.84 -2.64
N ASP A 11 -8.90 -0.24 -2.84
CA ASP A 11 -7.52 -0.18 -3.29
C ASP A 11 -7.39 0.29 -4.74
N TYR A 12 -8.29 -0.16 -5.62
CA TYR A 12 -8.38 0.28 -7.01
C TYR A 12 -8.62 1.79 -7.14
N ILE A 13 -9.47 2.36 -6.28
CA ILE A 13 -9.73 3.81 -6.24
C ILE A 13 -8.50 4.57 -5.75
N ARG A 14 -7.79 4.05 -4.74
CA ARG A 14 -6.54 4.67 -4.26
C ARG A 14 -5.46 4.67 -5.34
N CYS A 15 -5.32 3.56 -6.08
CA CYS A 15 -4.44 3.47 -7.24
C CYS A 15 -4.86 4.37 -8.41
N ALA A 16 -6.15 4.71 -8.54
CA ALA A 16 -6.63 5.61 -9.59
C ALA A 16 -5.94 6.99 -9.51
N ILE A 17 -5.81 7.53 -8.30
CA ILE A 17 -5.15 8.82 -8.07
C ILE A 17 -3.68 8.74 -8.50
N PHE A 18 -2.98 7.67 -8.11
CA PHE A 18 -1.60 7.45 -8.51
C PHE A 18 -1.47 7.32 -10.04
N PHE A 19 -2.38 6.56 -10.67
CA PHE A 19 -2.43 6.41 -12.11
C PHE A 19 -2.61 7.75 -12.82
N VAL A 20 -3.54 8.61 -12.36
CA VAL A 20 -3.74 9.94 -12.97
C VAL A 20 -2.47 10.79 -12.86
N ILE A 21 -1.81 10.80 -11.69
CA ILE A 21 -0.56 11.56 -11.49
C ILE A 21 0.55 11.04 -12.42
N ALA A 22 0.75 9.72 -12.45
CA ALA A 22 1.80 9.11 -13.25
C ALA A 22 1.52 9.24 -14.76
N PHE A 23 0.26 9.08 -15.19
CA PHE A 23 -0.16 9.28 -16.57
C PHE A 23 0.03 10.73 -17.00
N TYR A 24 -0.34 11.69 -16.13
CA TYR A 24 -0.08 13.10 -16.37
C TYR A 24 1.42 13.37 -16.49
N ALA A 25 2.24 12.87 -15.57
CA ALA A 25 3.69 13.08 -15.58
C ALA A 25 4.37 12.54 -16.85
N VAL A 26 3.87 11.44 -17.42
CA VAL A 26 4.39 10.86 -18.67
C VAL A 26 3.87 11.60 -19.91
N THR A 27 2.70 12.22 -19.83
CA THR A 27 2.00 12.82 -20.98
C THR A 27 2.19 14.33 -21.07
N ALA A 28 2.45 15.00 -19.95
CA ALA A 28 2.61 16.45 -19.90
C ALA A 28 3.95 16.87 -20.53
N ASP A 29 3.89 17.86 -21.41
CA ASP A 29 5.09 18.53 -21.88
C ASP A 29 5.78 19.27 -20.71
N PRO A 30 7.09 19.56 -20.79
CA PRO A 30 7.80 20.38 -19.79
C PRO A 30 7.18 21.76 -19.56
N SER A 31 6.37 22.23 -20.51
CA SER A 31 5.57 23.46 -20.42
C SER A 31 4.32 23.35 -19.54
N GLY A 32 4.02 22.15 -19.02
CA GLY A 32 2.81 21.85 -18.25
C GLY A 32 1.54 21.69 -19.09
N ARG A 33 1.64 21.77 -20.42
CA ARG A 33 0.50 21.53 -21.31
C ARG A 33 0.28 20.04 -21.49
N PHE A 34 -0.98 19.63 -21.36
CA PHE A 34 -1.38 18.25 -21.56
C PHE A 34 -1.73 18.02 -23.03
N HIS A 35 -0.86 17.30 -23.75
CA HIS A 35 -1.14 16.82 -25.09
C HIS A 35 -1.25 15.31 -25.05
N LEU A 36 -2.45 14.78 -25.29
CA LEU A 36 -2.68 13.34 -25.24
C LEU A 36 -1.98 12.64 -26.41
N HIS A 37 -0.77 12.14 -26.18
CA HIS A 37 -0.04 11.30 -27.12
C HIS A 37 -0.05 9.84 -26.64
N TRP A 38 -0.42 8.93 -27.54
CA TRP A 38 -0.37 7.49 -27.29
C TRP A 38 1.07 7.00 -27.45
N THR A 39 1.84 7.11 -26.37
CA THR A 39 3.18 6.52 -26.26
C THR A 39 3.09 5.08 -25.73
N LEU A 40 4.12 4.26 -26.00
CA LEU A 40 4.21 2.91 -25.46
C LEU A 40 4.13 2.90 -23.92
N THR A 41 4.67 3.93 -23.26
CA THR A 41 4.62 4.11 -21.82
C THR A 41 3.18 4.35 -21.33
N ASN A 42 2.40 5.18 -22.04
CA ASN A 42 1.00 5.42 -21.72
C ASN A 42 0.13 4.17 -21.93
N LEU A 43 0.41 3.40 -22.98
CA LEU A 43 -0.24 2.10 -23.23
C LEU A 43 0.08 1.08 -22.13
N TYR A 44 1.34 1.06 -21.70
CA TYR A 44 1.76 0.23 -20.57
C TYR A 44 1.05 0.65 -19.28
N LEU A 45 1.03 1.94 -18.95
CA LEU A 45 0.38 2.43 -17.72
C LEU A 45 -1.13 2.16 -17.69
N THR A 46 -1.81 2.40 -18.81
CA THR A 46 -3.27 2.14 -18.93
C THR A 46 -3.57 0.66 -18.81
N SER A 47 -2.84 -0.20 -19.52
CA SER A 47 -3.02 -1.66 -19.41
C SER A 47 -2.65 -2.20 -18.03
N ALA A 48 -1.61 -1.65 -17.40
CA ALA A 48 -1.21 -1.97 -16.02
C ALA A 48 -2.31 -1.61 -15.03
N TYR A 49 -2.97 -0.47 -15.19
CA TYR A 49 -4.06 -0.06 -14.29
C TYR A 49 -5.33 -0.91 -14.50
N PHE A 50 -5.81 -1.06 -15.73
CA PHE A 50 -7.07 -1.74 -16.02
C PHE A 50 -6.99 -3.26 -15.89
N PHE A 51 -5.88 -3.89 -16.30
CA PHE A 51 -5.74 -5.34 -16.34
C PHE A 51 -4.68 -5.85 -15.36
N GLY A 52 -3.50 -5.24 -15.33
CA GLY A 52 -2.38 -5.71 -14.52
C GLY A 52 -2.69 -5.69 -13.02
N HIS A 53 -3.09 -4.55 -12.49
CA HIS A 53 -3.32 -4.35 -11.06
C HIS A 53 -4.44 -5.25 -10.49
N PRO A 54 -5.67 -5.31 -11.06
CA PRO A 54 -6.70 -6.20 -10.54
C PRO A 54 -6.34 -7.68 -10.68
N LEU A 55 -5.61 -8.06 -11.74
CA LEU A 55 -5.16 -9.44 -11.94
C LEU A 55 -4.08 -9.83 -10.92
N LEU A 56 -3.15 -8.92 -10.62
CA LEU A 56 -2.13 -9.11 -9.58
C LEU A 56 -2.76 -9.24 -8.19
N MET A 57 -3.76 -8.41 -7.88
CA MET A 57 -4.53 -8.49 -6.63
C MET A 57 -5.35 -9.78 -6.52
N CYS A 58 -5.87 -10.31 -7.64
CA CYS A 58 -6.52 -11.61 -7.67
C CYS A 58 -5.53 -12.78 -7.45
N LEU A 59 -4.31 -12.65 -8.00
CA LEU A 59 -3.29 -13.71 -7.89
C LEU A 59 -2.67 -13.77 -6.48
N LEU A 60 -2.35 -12.61 -5.91
CA LEU A 60 -1.77 -12.46 -4.57
C LEU A 60 -2.65 -11.53 -3.71
N PRO A 61 -3.76 -12.04 -3.14
CA PRO A 61 -4.63 -11.23 -2.27
C PRO A 61 -3.93 -10.80 -0.97
N ARG A 62 -2.77 -11.38 -0.65
CA ARG A 62 -1.92 -10.94 0.47
C ARG A 62 -1.26 -9.58 0.22
N LEU A 63 -1.06 -9.17 -1.04
CA LEU A 63 -0.55 -7.83 -1.38
C LEU A 63 -1.64 -6.75 -1.26
N ALA A 64 -2.92 -7.14 -1.36
CA ALA A 64 -4.07 -6.24 -1.15
C ALA A 64 -4.24 -5.82 0.31
N HIS A 65 -3.63 -6.54 1.24
CA HIS A 65 -3.69 -6.22 2.66
C HIS A 65 -2.45 -5.40 3.00
N ASN A 66 -2.62 -4.10 3.29
CA ASN A 66 -1.53 -3.24 3.72
C ASN A 66 -0.90 -3.79 5.02
N PRO A 67 0.29 -4.41 4.98
CA PRO A 67 0.89 -5.02 6.16
C PRO A 67 1.71 -3.99 6.96
N PHE A 68 1.91 -2.78 6.43
CA PHE A 68 2.80 -1.78 6.99
C PHE A 68 2.03 -0.75 7.82
N ARG A 69 1.71 -1.12 9.06
CA ARG A 69 1.29 -0.16 10.09
C ARG A 69 2.53 0.47 10.70
N MET A 70 2.83 1.71 10.33
CA MET A 70 3.92 2.47 10.93
C MET A 70 3.43 3.08 12.25
N THR A 71 4.15 2.82 13.32
CA THR A 71 3.93 3.42 14.64
C THR A 71 5.18 4.21 14.99
N SER A 72 5.07 5.51 15.27
CA SER A 72 6.22 6.32 15.65
C SER A 72 6.79 5.87 16.99
N VAL A 73 8.09 6.15 17.18
CA VAL A 73 8.79 5.91 18.44
C VAL A 73 8.16 6.74 19.56
N ALA A 74 7.60 7.91 19.26
CA ALA A 74 6.88 8.75 20.21
C ALA A 74 5.59 8.08 20.71
N SER A 75 4.75 7.56 19.79
CA SER A 75 3.56 6.78 20.15
C SER A 75 3.92 5.55 20.97
N ARG A 76 4.99 4.83 20.60
CA ARG A 76 5.48 3.68 21.36
C ARG A 76 5.94 4.06 22.77
N ALA A 77 6.75 5.10 22.91
CA ALA A 77 7.23 5.56 24.21
C ALA A 77 6.08 6.02 25.13
N LEU A 78 5.08 6.72 24.59
CA LEU A 78 3.89 7.13 25.33
C LEU A 78 3.00 5.96 25.74
N ASN A 79 2.90 4.93 24.88
CA ASN A 79 2.16 3.70 25.17
C ASN A 79 2.88 2.79 26.17
N ASP A 80 4.20 2.64 26.05
CA ASP A 80 5.03 1.89 27.00
C ASP A 80 4.99 2.53 28.40
N ALA A 81 4.95 3.87 28.47
CA ALA A 81 4.72 4.59 29.73
C ALA A 81 3.31 4.38 30.33
N THR A 82 2.38 3.75 29.62
CA THR A 82 1.05 3.32 30.14
C THR A 82 1.12 1.95 30.81
N GLY A 83 2.04 1.09 30.39
CA GLY A 83 2.21 -0.26 30.95
C GLY A 83 2.70 -0.24 32.40
N GLN A 84 3.39 0.83 32.81
CA GLN A 84 3.66 1.15 34.20
C GLN A 84 2.41 1.75 34.85
N HIS A 85 1.90 1.13 35.92
CA HIS A 85 0.77 1.62 36.73
C HIS A 85 0.88 3.14 37.01
N GLN A 86 0.07 3.94 36.30
CA GLN A 86 0.04 5.38 36.50
C GLN A 86 -0.76 5.71 37.75
N THR A 87 -0.14 6.40 38.69
CA THR A 87 -0.79 6.85 39.92
C THR A 87 -1.80 7.95 39.61
N ILE A 88 -2.94 8.01 40.33
CA ILE A 88 -4.01 9.01 40.11
C ILE A 88 -3.47 10.46 40.08
N THR A 89 -2.43 10.75 40.86
CA THR A 89 -1.75 12.05 40.89
C THR A 89 -1.05 12.40 39.58
N GLN A 90 -0.47 11.43 38.88
CA GLN A 90 0.16 11.63 37.57
C GLN A 90 -0.88 11.86 36.46
N ILE A 91 -2.03 11.19 36.55
CA ILE A 91 -3.15 11.39 35.62
C ILE A 91 -3.71 12.81 35.79
N TYR A 92 -3.93 13.25 37.03
CA TYR A 92 -4.41 14.60 37.32
C TYR A 92 -3.41 15.68 36.86
N HIS A 93 -2.11 15.50 37.16
CA HIS A 93 -1.07 16.43 36.71
C HIS A 93 -0.96 16.49 35.19
N ASN A 94 -1.15 15.37 34.47
CA ASN A 94 -1.16 15.35 33.01
C ASN A 94 -2.42 15.96 32.39
N ALA A 95 -3.57 15.90 33.08
CA ALA A 95 -4.83 16.49 32.62
C ALA A 95 -4.87 18.02 32.80
N VAL A 96 -4.21 18.53 33.84
CA VAL A 96 -4.21 19.97 34.19
C VAL A 96 -2.95 20.68 33.66
N ASN A 97 -2.05 19.99 32.97
CA ASN A 97 -0.84 20.58 32.41
C ASN A 97 -1.19 21.62 31.31
N PRO A 98 -0.85 22.92 31.49
CA PRO A 98 -1.28 23.99 30.59
C PRO A 98 -0.57 23.99 29.22
N VAL A 99 0.49 23.20 29.03
CA VAL A 99 1.27 23.19 27.78
C VAL A 99 0.75 22.15 26.78
N SER A 100 0.47 20.92 27.24
CA SER A 100 -0.14 19.87 26.43
C SER A 100 -0.51 18.68 27.32
N SER A 101 -1.77 18.25 27.29
CA SER A 101 -2.17 17.02 27.98
C SER A 101 -1.61 15.79 27.25
N ARG A 102 -1.34 14.73 28.00
CA ARG A 102 -0.82 13.47 27.45
C ARG A 102 -1.75 12.88 26.38
N ASP A 103 -3.06 12.97 26.58
CA ASP A 103 -4.06 12.47 25.62
C ASP A 103 -4.05 13.28 24.33
N MET A 104 -3.75 14.59 24.41
CA MET A 104 -3.56 15.43 23.23
C MET A 104 -2.29 15.04 22.46
N LEU A 105 -1.20 14.70 23.15
CA LEU A 105 0.04 14.23 22.51
C LEU A 105 -0.12 12.84 21.88
N LEU A 106 -0.84 11.93 22.55
CA LEU A 106 -1.16 10.61 22.02
C LEU A 106 -2.01 10.71 20.76
N SER A 107 -3.13 11.44 20.82
CA SER A 107 -4.01 11.62 19.66
C SER A 107 -3.31 12.33 18.49
N GLN A 108 -2.43 13.30 18.76
CA GLN A 108 -1.63 13.95 17.72
C GLN A 108 -0.64 12.99 17.08
N ASN A 109 0.01 12.13 17.87
CA ASN A 109 0.96 11.15 17.34
C ASN A 109 0.24 10.02 16.59
N GLU A 110 -0.91 9.54 17.07
CA GLU A 110 -1.75 8.57 16.35
C GLU A 110 -2.22 9.14 15.02
N TYR A 111 -2.68 10.39 14.98
CA TYR A 111 -3.06 11.05 13.74
C TYR A 111 -1.89 11.14 12.75
N ARG A 112 -0.68 11.49 13.23
CA ARG A 112 0.53 11.51 12.39
C ARG A 112 0.91 10.13 11.89
N ASP A 113 0.84 9.11 12.74
CA ASP A 113 1.16 7.72 12.40
C ASP A 113 0.20 7.19 11.34
N ASP A 114 -1.10 7.47 11.48
CA ASP A 114 -2.11 7.10 10.49
C ASP A 114 -1.88 7.80 9.14
N MET A 115 -1.57 9.10 9.15
CA MET A 115 -1.22 9.84 7.92
C MET A 115 0.00 9.26 7.20
N ILE A 116 1.04 8.89 7.96
CA ILE A 116 2.25 8.27 7.42
C ILE A 116 1.91 6.88 6.87
N SER A 117 1.15 6.07 7.61
CA SER A 117 0.75 4.73 7.17
C SER A 117 -0.07 4.78 5.88
N ILE A 118 -0.99 5.74 5.74
CA ILE A 118 -1.75 5.97 4.51
C ILE A 118 -0.81 6.38 3.36
N SER A 119 0.11 7.31 3.61
CA SER A 119 1.06 7.79 2.59
C SER A 119 1.97 6.67 2.08
N VAL A 120 2.51 5.87 2.99
CA VAL A 120 3.37 4.71 2.65
C VAL A 120 2.57 3.67 1.88
N SER A 121 1.35 3.39 2.31
CA SER A 121 0.45 2.49 1.57
C SER A 121 0.24 3.00 0.14
N PHE A 122 -0.05 4.29 -0.04
CA PHE A 122 -0.23 4.88 -1.36
C PHE A 122 0.99 4.71 -2.27
N VAL A 123 2.20 4.94 -1.75
CA VAL A 123 3.45 4.75 -2.51
C VAL A 123 3.65 3.29 -2.89
N ILE A 124 3.45 2.36 -1.95
CA ILE A 124 3.63 0.92 -2.20
C ILE A 124 2.68 0.44 -3.31
N HIS A 125 1.40 0.80 -3.23
CA HIS A 125 0.41 0.40 -4.22
C HIS A 125 0.66 1.07 -5.58
N GLY A 126 1.15 2.31 -5.59
CA GLY A 126 1.65 2.97 -6.81
C GLY A 126 2.82 2.25 -7.46
N CYS A 127 3.82 1.83 -6.66
CA CYS A 127 4.94 1.02 -7.16
C CYS A 127 4.48 -0.36 -7.67
N LEU A 128 3.53 -0.99 -6.99
CA LEU A 128 2.93 -2.25 -7.43
C LEU A 128 2.20 -2.12 -8.76
N LEU A 129 1.53 -0.99 -9.01
CA LEU A 129 0.91 -0.68 -10.29
C LEU A 129 1.97 -0.61 -11.40
N LEU A 130 3.06 0.13 -11.18
CA LEU A 130 4.15 0.26 -12.15
C LEU A 130 4.82 -1.08 -12.45
N LEU A 131 4.95 -1.95 -11.45
CA LEU A 131 5.56 -3.28 -11.58
C LEU A 131 4.55 -4.39 -11.88
N SER A 132 3.28 -4.08 -12.13
CA SER A 132 2.22 -5.09 -12.21
C SER A 132 2.47 -6.12 -13.30
N TRP A 133 2.75 -5.68 -14.53
CA TRP A 133 3.09 -6.56 -15.67
C TRP A 133 4.34 -7.43 -15.46
N PRO A 134 5.51 -6.88 -15.04
CA PRO A 134 6.68 -7.72 -14.78
C PRO A 134 6.44 -8.70 -13.64
N LEU A 135 5.73 -8.31 -12.57
CA LEU A 135 5.37 -9.21 -11.48
C LEU A 135 4.46 -10.36 -11.95
N ILE A 136 3.43 -10.06 -12.76
CA ILE A 136 2.56 -11.09 -13.35
C ILE A 136 3.39 -12.05 -14.21
N GLY A 137 4.29 -11.53 -15.04
CA GLY A 137 5.20 -12.32 -15.86
C GLY A 137 6.06 -13.28 -15.03
N ILE A 138 6.69 -12.80 -13.96
CA ILE A 138 7.49 -13.62 -13.04
C ILE A 138 6.63 -14.70 -12.38
N ILE A 139 5.41 -14.38 -11.94
CA ILE A 139 4.54 -15.35 -11.28
C ILE A 139 4.08 -16.43 -12.27
N LEU A 140 3.72 -16.06 -13.50
CA LEU A 140 3.33 -17.00 -14.54
C LEU A 140 4.50 -17.90 -14.96
N LEU A 141 5.70 -17.34 -15.12
CA LEU A 141 6.92 -18.12 -15.38
C LEU A 141 7.25 -19.08 -14.23
N GLY A 142 7.16 -18.62 -12.99
CA GLY A 142 7.40 -19.45 -11.81
C GLY A 142 6.36 -20.58 -11.64
N ARG A 143 5.08 -20.30 -11.92
CA ARG A 143 4.02 -21.32 -11.90
C ARG A 143 4.12 -22.30 -13.07
N GLY A 144 4.42 -21.79 -14.27
CA GLY A 144 4.66 -22.58 -15.47
C GLY A 144 5.85 -23.52 -15.30
N GLY A 145 6.97 -23.02 -14.77
CA GLY A 145 8.15 -23.81 -14.46
C GLY A 145 7.87 -24.91 -13.43
N LYS A 146 7.15 -24.59 -12.33
CA LYS A 146 6.72 -25.60 -11.35
C LYS A 146 5.80 -26.68 -11.94
N ALA A 147 4.88 -26.30 -12.83
CA ALA A 147 4.00 -27.24 -13.51
C ALA A 147 4.78 -28.16 -14.47
N LEU A 148 5.79 -27.63 -15.15
CA LEU A 148 6.65 -28.35 -16.09
C LEU A 148 7.57 -29.35 -15.34
N ILE A 149 8.18 -28.91 -14.24
CA ILE A 149 8.96 -29.78 -13.34
C ILE A 149 8.08 -30.89 -12.77
N ARG A 150 6.85 -30.57 -12.33
CA ARG A 150 5.90 -31.58 -11.82
C ARG A 150 5.54 -32.61 -12.88
N ARG A 151 5.33 -32.19 -14.14
CA ARG A 151 5.07 -33.12 -15.26
C ARG A 151 6.29 -33.99 -15.60
N LEU A 152 7.50 -33.44 -15.57
CA LEU A 152 8.74 -34.18 -15.78
C LEU A 152 8.98 -35.25 -14.71
N ILE A 153 8.76 -34.91 -13.43
CA ILE A 153 8.87 -35.87 -12.33
C ILE A 153 7.88 -37.02 -12.53
N ILE A 154 6.60 -36.73 -12.81
CA ILE A 154 5.58 -37.77 -13.05
C ILE A 154 5.95 -38.68 -14.22
N HIS A 155 6.58 -38.13 -15.28
CA HIS A 155 7.00 -38.92 -16.44
C HIS A 155 8.24 -39.78 -16.17
N PHE A 156 9.13 -39.39 -15.26
CA PHE A 156 10.32 -40.15 -14.87
C PHE A 156 10.08 -41.16 -13.74
N THR A 157 8.94 -41.07 -13.05
CA THR A 157 8.59 -42.00 -11.94
C THR A 157 7.67 -43.14 -12.41
N ARG A 158 7.50 -43.33 -13.72
CA ARG A 158 6.69 -44.38 -14.34
C ARG A 158 7.56 -45.19 -15.31
#